data_AF-A0A522UNY6-F1
#
_entry.id   AF-A0A522UNY6-F1
#
_cell.length_a   1.000
_cell.length_b   1.000
_cell.length_c   1.000
_cell.angle_alpha   90.00
_cell.angle_beta   90.00
_cell.angle_gamma   90.00
#
_symmetry.space_group_name_H-M   'P 1'
#
loop_
_entity.id
_entity.type
_entity.pdbx_description
1 polymer ?
#
loop_
_entity_poly.entity_id
_entity_poly.type
_entity_poly.pdbx_seq_one_letter_code
_entity_poly.pdbx_strand_id
1 'polypeptide(L)'
;MNQVAASSFAGLTGLTVVSFESRLAGAMSDLISRQGGTALSAPAVQEISLAENRDALEFARELLAGRIDLVVLLTGVGIRTLLTVIEGAYPRAEILAALSRIPTIVRGLKSQMVLRELGVPIMLAVPDPNTWREILSAIDDAAIPLQDRRVAVQEYGRSNPELVAGLAARGASVMQVSVYRWALPEDCGPLRRAIKAIIERQVDLVFFTTAVQVDHLLQIAAKEGLEESLRAGLRDTVVASIGPTCSDALREHGLVVDLEPEYPKMGYLVQTAARHAHVLCRIKRARAVRRAVCGAREEPGTATLLEESPFLKACRLEPTPYTPIWIMRQAGRYMLEYREIRGKLSFLELCHRPDLAAEVTVTAAQRLGVDAAIIFGDILLVMQPMGIGLEFT
;
A
#
# COMPACT_ATOMS: atom_id res chain seq x y z
N MET A 1 -49.72 8.69 -1.36
CA MET A 1 -49.05 8.17 -2.58
C MET A 1 -48.02 9.20 -3.02
N ASN A 2 -46.77 9.02 -2.63
CA ASN A 2 -45.55 9.58 -3.25
C ASN A 2 -44.34 9.20 -2.38
N GLN A 3 -44.03 7.90 -2.39
CA GLN A 3 -42.66 7.44 -2.25
C GLN A 3 -42.10 7.38 -3.66
N VAL A 4 -41.28 8.35 -4.06
CA VAL A 4 -40.50 8.25 -5.30
C VAL A 4 -39.06 8.68 -5.01
N ALA A 5 -38.19 7.67 -5.01
CA ALA A 5 -36.77 7.69 -5.38
C ALA A 5 -35.74 8.40 -4.47
N ALA A 6 -35.45 7.82 -3.29
CA ALA A 6 -34.24 8.16 -2.51
C ALA A 6 -33.37 6.93 -2.12
N SER A 7 -33.51 5.76 -2.76
CA SER A 7 -32.80 4.54 -2.30
C SER A 7 -32.25 3.60 -3.39
N SER A 8 -31.64 4.09 -4.47
CA SER A 8 -31.10 3.18 -5.50
C SER A 8 -29.60 2.83 -5.40
N PHE A 9 -28.82 3.40 -4.47
CA PHE A 9 -27.36 3.16 -4.40
C PHE A 9 -26.79 3.09 -2.97
N ALA A 10 -27.42 2.32 -2.08
CA ALA A 10 -26.85 2.01 -0.77
C ALA A 10 -26.22 0.61 -0.79
N GLY A 11 -24.99 0.50 -0.29
CA GLY A 11 -24.31 -0.79 -0.12
C GLY A 11 -23.36 -1.15 -1.26
N LEU A 12 -23.11 -2.44 -1.38
CA LEU A 12 -22.34 -3.08 -2.45
C LEU A 12 -23.25 -3.86 -3.43
N THR A 13 -24.56 -3.55 -3.42
CA THR A 13 -25.57 -4.28 -4.17
C THR A 13 -25.22 -4.39 -5.66
N GLY A 14 -25.09 -5.62 -6.15
CA GLY A 14 -24.77 -5.90 -7.56
C GLY A 14 -23.31 -5.65 -7.96
N LEU A 15 -22.41 -5.41 -7.00
CA LEU A 15 -20.98 -5.29 -7.23
C LEU A 15 -20.27 -6.59 -6.87
N THR A 16 -19.27 -6.97 -7.67
CA THR A 16 -18.40 -8.11 -7.39
C THR A 16 -17.13 -7.63 -6.70
N VAL A 17 -16.84 -8.19 -5.52
CA VAL A 17 -15.72 -7.80 -4.66
C VAL A 17 -14.79 -8.98 -4.45
N VAL A 18 -13.54 -8.84 -4.89
CA VAL A 18 -12.47 -9.78 -4.57
C VAL A 18 -11.87 -9.41 -3.23
N SER A 19 -11.68 -10.38 -2.34
CA SER A 19 -10.91 -10.20 -1.12
C SER A 19 -9.70 -11.13 -1.07
N PHE A 20 -8.54 -10.56 -0.74
CA PHE A 20 -7.29 -11.32 -0.55
C PHE A 20 -7.07 -11.80 0.89
N GLU A 21 -8.01 -11.50 1.80
CA GLU A 21 -7.94 -11.90 3.21
C GLU A 21 -7.92 -13.42 3.35
N SER A 22 -7.01 -13.91 4.19
CA SER A 22 -6.76 -15.34 4.31
C SER A 22 -7.27 -15.94 5.62
N ARG A 23 -7.00 -15.31 6.77
CA ARG A 23 -7.38 -15.84 8.09
C ARG A 23 -8.88 -15.72 8.34
N LEU A 24 -9.45 -14.57 7.98
CA LEU A 24 -10.85 -14.24 8.21
C LEU A 24 -11.64 -14.16 6.90
N ALA A 25 -11.27 -14.98 5.91
CA ALA A 25 -11.87 -14.99 4.57
C ALA A 25 -13.40 -15.17 4.59
N GLY A 26 -13.91 -16.10 5.42
CA GLY A 26 -15.34 -16.31 5.61
C GLY A 26 -16.04 -15.09 6.21
N ALA A 27 -15.49 -14.52 7.27
CA ALA A 27 -16.04 -13.32 7.91
C ALA A 27 -16.03 -12.10 6.97
N MET A 28 -14.99 -11.94 6.15
CA MET A 28 -14.94 -10.88 5.13
C MET A 28 -16.02 -11.09 4.06
N SER A 29 -16.19 -12.33 3.59
CA SER A 29 -17.22 -12.69 2.61
C SER A 29 -18.64 -12.41 3.16
N ASP A 30 -18.86 -12.70 4.44
CA ASP A 30 -20.13 -12.39 5.12
C ASP A 30 -20.37 -10.89 5.23
N LEU A 31 -19.35 -10.10 5.56
CA LEU A 31 -19.47 -8.64 5.65
C LEU A 31 -19.83 -8.04 4.28
N ILE A 32 -19.19 -8.49 3.20
CA ILE A 32 -19.49 -8.05 1.83
C ILE A 32 -20.93 -8.43 1.46
N SER A 33 -21.32 -9.68 1.72
CA SER A 33 -22.66 -10.20 1.39
C SER A 33 -23.76 -9.47 2.16
N ARG A 34 -23.53 -9.10 3.42
CA ARG A 34 -24.46 -8.28 4.22
C ARG A 34 -24.69 -6.87 3.65
N GLN A 35 -23.75 -6.35 2.87
CA GLN A 35 -23.91 -5.10 2.12
C GLN A 35 -24.49 -5.32 0.71
N GLY A 36 -24.88 -6.55 0.34
CA GLY A 36 -25.46 -6.88 -0.96
C GLY A 36 -24.45 -7.19 -2.06
N GLY A 37 -23.15 -7.20 -1.77
CA GLY A 37 -22.10 -7.51 -2.74
C GLY A 37 -21.89 -9.01 -2.94
N THR A 38 -21.33 -9.39 -4.09
CA THR A 38 -20.88 -10.76 -4.36
C THR A 38 -19.42 -10.89 -3.99
N ALA A 39 -19.11 -11.68 -2.97
CA ALA A 39 -17.73 -11.90 -2.52
C ALA A 39 -17.03 -13.00 -3.32
N LEU A 40 -15.88 -12.69 -3.90
CA LEU A 40 -14.94 -13.65 -4.46
C LEU A 40 -13.74 -13.76 -3.51
N SER A 41 -13.70 -14.85 -2.74
CA SER A 41 -12.61 -15.13 -1.81
C SER A 41 -11.38 -15.65 -2.58
N ALA A 42 -10.27 -14.95 -2.45
CA ALA A 42 -9.00 -15.30 -3.07
C ALA A 42 -7.85 -15.13 -2.08
N PRO A 43 -7.73 -15.99 -1.04
CA PRO A 43 -6.66 -15.91 -0.06
C PRO A 43 -5.31 -15.80 -0.76
N ALA A 44 -4.52 -14.79 -0.40
CA ALA A 44 -3.20 -14.58 -0.99
C ALA A 44 -2.06 -14.86 -0.01
N VAL A 45 -2.37 -15.29 1.21
CA VAL A 45 -1.38 -15.55 2.26
C VAL A 45 -1.72 -16.85 3.00
N GLN A 46 -0.72 -17.67 3.31
CA GLN A 46 -0.81 -18.78 4.24
C GLN A 46 0.18 -18.56 5.38
N GLU A 47 -0.28 -18.75 6.62
CA GLU A 47 0.63 -18.77 7.76
C GLU A 47 1.44 -20.06 7.71
N ILE A 48 2.76 -19.97 7.55
CA ILE A 48 3.63 -21.13 7.74
C ILE A 48 3.94 -21.20 9.23
N SER A 49 3.75 -22.39 9.82
CA SER A 49 4.23 -22.66 11.17
C SER A 49 5.74 -22.41 11.22
N LEU A 50 6.21 -21.64 12.20
CA LEU A 50 7.63 -21.33 12.36
C LEU A 50 8.52 -22.59 12.32
N ALA A 51 8.01 -23.74 12.77
CA ALA A 51 8.72 -25.02 12.76
C ALA A 51 9.01 -25.59 11.34
N GLU A 52 8.34 -25.11 10.30
CA GLU A 52 8.44 -25.63 8.92
C GLU A 52 9.22 -24.70 7.98
N ASN A 53 9.81 -23.62 8.50
CA ASN A 53 10.54 -22.67 7.67
C ASN A 53 11.86 -23.28 7.16
N ARG A 54 11.80 -23.80 5.93
CA ARG A 54 12.91 -24.50 5.26
C ARG A 54 14.18 -23.65 5.15
N ASP A 55 14.04 -22.37 4.80
CA ASP A 55 15.18 -21.46 4.60
C ASP A 55 15.94 -21.23 5.91
N ALA A 56 15.22 -21.05 7.01
CA ALA A 56 15.79 -20.91 8.35
C ALA A 56 16.46 -22.19 8.84
N LEU A 57 15.84 -23.35 8.62
CA LEU A 57 16.42 -24.65 8.97
C LEU A 57 17.65 -24.97 8.11
N GLU A 58 17.62 -24.64 6.82
CA GLU A 58 18.76 -24.76 5.94
C GLU A 58 19.89 -23.83 6.37
N PHE A 59 19.59 -22.58 6.72
CA PHE A 59 20.57 -21.66 7.29
C PHE A 59 21.23 -22.25 8.53
N ALA A 60 20.47 -22.79 9.48
CA ALA A 60 21.03 -23.43 10.67
C ALA A 60 21.95 -24.61 10.33
N ARG A 61 21.54 -25.45 9.37
CA ARG A 61 22.35 -26.59 8.90
C ARG A 61 23.67 -26.14 8.27
N GLU A 62 23.66 -25.09 7.45
CA GLU A 62 24.85 -24.53 6.80
C GLU A 62 25.75 -23.78 7.79
N LEU A 63 25.14 -23.05 8.74
CA LEU A 63 25.80 -22.34 9.83
C LEU A 63 26.60 -23.30 10.72
N LEU A 64 25.93 -24.35 11.21
CA LEU A 64 26.55 -25.34 12.10
C LEU A 64 27.60 -26.19 11.37
N ALA A 65 27.46 -26.36 10.06
CA ALA A 65 28.46 -27.03 9.23
C ALA A 65 29.67 -26.13 8.88
N GLY A 66 29.69 -24.87 9.31
CA GLY A 66 30.79 -23.94 9.02
C GLY A 66 30.90 -23.55 7.54
N ARG A 67 29.79 -23.60 6.79
CA ARG A 67 29.75 -23.28 5.35
C ARG A 67 29.32 -21.84 5.06
N ILE A 68 29.17 -21.00 6.09
CA ILE A 68 28.81 -19.58 5.96
C ILE A 68 30.00 -18.74 6.41
N ASP A 69 30.43 -17.82 5.55
CA ASP A 69 31.58 -16.95 5.80
C ASP A 69 31.20 -15.62 6.46
N LEU A 70 29.98 -15.14 6.22
CA LEU A 70 29.49 -13.84 6.67
C LEU A 70 27.97 -13.88 6.86
N VAL A 71 27.46 -13.24 7.91
CA VAL A 71 26.02 -13.08 8.13
C VAL A 71 25.64 -11.61 8.13
N VAL A 72 24.60 -11.24 7.38
CA VAL A 72 23.98 -9.90 7.38
C VAL A 72 22.60 -9.99 8.01
N LEU A 73 22.38 -9.29 9.12
CA LEU A 73 21.13 -9.31 9.87
C LEU A 73 20.39 -7.97 9.78
N LEU A 74 19.21 -7.98 9.15
CA LEU A 74 18.52 -6.76 8.76
C LEU A 74 17.64 -6.17 9.88
N THR A 75 16.93 -7.00 10.66
CA THR A 75 15.99 -6.50 11.68
C THR A 75 16.04 -7.31 12.98
N GLY A 76 15.85 -6.64 14.12
CA GLY A 76 15.79 -7.32 15.42
C GLY A 76 14.66 -8.36 15.51
N VAL A 77 13.48 -8.07 14.94
CA VAL A 77 12.35 -9.02 14.91
C VAL A 77 12.71 -10.24 14.07
N GLY A 78 13.35 -10.03 12.92
CA GLY A 78 13.85 -11.11 12.07
C GLY A 78 14.86 -12.01 12.79
N ILE A 79 15.83 -11.44 13.50
CA ILE A 79 16.81 -12.21 14.29
C ILE A 79 16.12 -13.07 15.35
N ARG A 80 15.19 -12.50 16.13
CA ARG A 80 14.47 -13.26 17.16
C ARG A 80 13.63 -14.38 16.55
N THR A 81 12.93 -14.08 15.45
CA THR A 81 12.13 -15.07 14.71
C THR A 81 13.00 -16.20 14.18
N LEU A 82 14.15 -15.87 13.58
CA LEU A 82 15.14 -16.85 13.10
C LEU A 82 15.55 -17.79 14.22
N LEU A 83 15.94 -17.25 15.38
CA LEU A 83 16.35 -18.04 16.53
C LEU A 83 15.23 -18.95 17.03
N THR A 84 14.02 -18.44 17.21
CA THR A 84 12.87 -19.24 17.65
C THR A 84 12.58 -20.41 16.70
N VAL A 85 12.72 -20.20 15.39
CA VAL A 85 12.54 -21.26 14.38
C VAL A 85 13.61 -22.34 14.55
N ILE A 86 14.88 -21.95 14.54
CA ILE A 86 15.99 -22.90 14.50
C ILE A 86 16.23 -23.58 15.85
N GLU A 87 15.80 -22.98 16.95
CA GLU A 87 15.75 -23.59 18.29
C GLU A 87 14.79 -24.78 18.38
N GLY A 88 13.80 -24.85 17.47
CA GLY A 88 12.94 -26.02 17.35
C GLY A 88 13.69 -27.25 16.83
N ALA A 89 14.82 -27.08 16.14
CA ALA A 89 15.59 -28.15 15.51
C ALA A 89 16.99 -28.36 16.10
N TYR A 90 17.60 -27.31 16.67
CA TYR A 90 18.97 -27.34 17.19
C TYR A 90 19.08 -26.66 18.57
N PRO A 91 19.99 -27.10 19.45
CA PRO A 91 20.18 -26.47 20.76
C PRO A 91 20.65 -25.01 20.65
N ARG A 92 20.00 -24.11 21.39
CA ARG A 92 20.33 -22.67 21.43
C ARG A 92 21.83 -22.40 21.66
N ALA A 93 22.48 -23.16 22.53
CA ALA A 93 23.90 -22.99 22.84
C ALA A 93 24.80 -23.22 21.62
N GLU A 94 24.48 -24.22 20.78
CA GLU A 94 25.24 -24.53 19.57
C GLU A 94 25.06 -23.45 18.51
N ILE A 95 23.83 -22.99 18.32
CA ILE A 95 23.49 -21.90 17.41
C ILE A 95 24.26 -20.63 17.76
N LEU A 96 24.22 -20.22 19.04
CA LEU A 96 24.92 -19.02 19.50
C LEU A 96 26.44 -19.17 19.41
N ALA A 97 26.98 -20.35 19.73
CA ALA A 97 28.41 -20.61 19.58
C ALA A 97 28.87 -20.53 18.11
N ALA A 98 28.06 -21.02 17.17
CA ALA A 98 28.34 -20.93 15.74
C ALA A 98 28.23 -19.48 15.24
N LEU A 99 27.16 -18.76 15.58
CA LEU A 99 26.99 -17.34 15.22
C LEU A 99 28.15 -16.48 15.76
N SER A 100 28.61 -16.74 16.98
CA SER A 100 29.71 -15.98 17.58
C SER A 100 31.07 -16.18 16.93
N ARG A 101 31.24 -17.22 16.10
CA ARG A 101 32.46 -17.46 15.32
C ARG A 101 32.43 -16.83 13.94
N ILE A 102 31.25 -16.40 13.48
CA ILE A 102 31.07 -15.90 12.12
C ILE A 102 31.01 -14.38 12.14
N PRO A 103 31.79 -13.71 11.26
CA PRO A 103 31.68 -12.28 11.06
C PRO A 103 30.22 -11.88 10.80
N THR A 104 29.69 -10.94 11.59
CA THR A 104 28.28 -10.55 11.52
C THR A 104 28.13 -9.05 11.33
N ILE A 105 27.39 -8.67 10.28
CA ILE A 105 27.01 -7.30 9.93
C ILE A 105 25.57 -7.09 10.35
N VAL A 106 25.28 -5.96 11.00
CA VAL A 106 23.92 -5.59 11.42
C VAL A 106 23.52 -4.25 10.83
N ARG A 107 22.30 -4.18 10.31
CA ARG A 107 21.83 -2.99 9.59
C ARG A 107 21.58 -1.76 10.48
N GLY A 108 21.24 -1.92 11.75
CA GLY A 108 20.92 -0.77 12.60
C GLY A 108 20.69 -1.10 14.08
N LEU A 109 20.37 -0.08 14.89
CA LEU A 109 20.32 -0.15 16.35
C LEU A 109 19.45 -1.29 16.90
N LYS A 110 18.28 -1.55 16.30
CA LYS A 110 17.38 -2.62 16.77
C LYS A 110 18.03 -4.01 16.64
N SER A 111 18.79 -4.25 15.57
CA SER A 111 19.51 -5.52 15.36
C SER A 111 20.73 -5.62 16.29
N GLN A 112 21.42 -4.51 16.52
CA GLN A 112 22.54 -4.44 17.46
C GLN A 112 22.11 -4.81 18.89
N MET A 113 20.98 -4.26 19.36
CA MET A 113 20.46 -4.56 20.70
C MET A 113 20.21 -6.06 20.88
N VAL A 114 19.59 -6.71 19.90
CA VAL A 114 19.33 -8.15 19.95
C VAL A 114 20.63 -8.95 20.03
N LEU A 115 21.65 -8.64 19.21
CA LEU A 115 22.91 -9.39 19.30
C LEU A 115 23.67 -9.17 20.60
N ARG A 116 23.62 -7.95 21.17
CA ARG A 116 24.21 -7.67 22.48
C ARG A 116 23.53 -8.47 23.59
N GLU A 117 22.19 -8.56 23.58
CA GLU A 117 21.44 -9.40 24.53
C GLU A 117 21.81 -10.88 24.41
N LEU A 118 22.13 -11.35 23.19
CA LEU A 118 22.50 -12.73 22.91
C LEU A 118 23.98 -13.04 23.16
N GLY A 119 24.81 -12.03 23.46
CA GLY A 119 26.25 -12.19 23.60
C GLY A 119 26.98 -12.52 22.30
N VAL A 120 26.40 -12.20 21.15
CA VAL A 120 27.00 -12.45 19.83
C VAL A 120 27.81 -11.21 19.40
N PRO A 121 29.11 -11.34 19.08
CA PRO A 121 29.94 -10.23 18.62
C PRO A 121 29.43 -9.66 17.28
N ILE A 122 29.52 -8.34 17.16
CA ILE A 122 29.16 -7.61 15.95
C ILE A 122 30.47 -7.18 15.28
N MET A 123 30.68 -7.58 14.03
CA MET A 123 31.83 -7.13 13.26
C MET A 123 31.63 -5.69 12.78
N LEU A 124 30.47 -5.42 12.18
CA LEU A 124 30.17 -4.13 11.57
C LEU A 124 28.72 -3.73 11.84
N ALA A 125 28.55 -2.53 12.37
CA ALA A 125 27.26 -1.87 12.50
C ALA A 125 27.13 -0.83 11.39
N VAL A 126 26.07 -0.95 10.60
CA VAL A 126 25.83 -0.05 9.45
C VAL A 126 25.37 1.32 9.97
N PRO A 127 25.89 2.43 9.42
CA PRO A 127 25.53 3.78 9.84
C PRO A 127 24.14 4.19 9.35
N ASP A 128 23.59 5.24 9.97
CA ASP A 128 22.39 5.91 9.46
C ASP A 128 22.61 6.42 8.02
N PRO A 129 21.60 6.30 7.12
CA PRO A 129 20.19 5.96 7.37
C PRO A 129 19.83 4.47 7.45
N ASN A 130 20.78 3.54 7.59
CA ASN A 130 20.55 2.10 7.76
C ASN A 130 19.80 1.44 6.57
N THR A 131 20.07 1.86 5.33
CA THR A 131 19.48 1.22 4.13
C THR A 131 20.42 0.16 3.56
N TRP A 132 19.98 -0.56 2.54
CA TRP A 132 20.81 -1.54 1.85
C TRP A 132 22.03 -0.90 1.16
N ARG A 133 21.93 0.37 0.76
CA ARG A 133 23.06 1.11 0.17
C ARG A 133 24.16 1.29 1.19
N GLU A 134 23.82 1.68 2.42
CA GLU A 134 24.79 1.82 3.49
C GLU A 134 25.37 0.47 3.92
N ILE A 135 24.63 -0.64 3.81
CA ILE A 135 25.21 -1.98 4.03
C ILE A 135 26.35 -2.21 3.03
N LEU A 136 26.12 -1.98 1.74
CA LEU A 136 27.12 -2.18 0.70
C LEU A 136 28.29 -1.20 0.84
N SER A 137 28.01 0.09 1.10
CA SER A 137 29.04 1.10 1.33
C SER A 137 29.90 0.73 2.53
N ALA A 138 29.29 0.34 3.66
CA ALA A 138 30.04 0.00 4.87
C ALA A 138 30.91 -1.26 4.68
N ILE A 139 30.47 -2.21 3.84
CA ILE A 139 31.29 -3.36 3.43
C ILE A 139 32.52 -2.91 2.64
N ASP A 140 32.33 -2.00 1.68
CA ASP A 140 33.41 -1.47 0.84
C ASP A 140 34.39 -0.63 1.66
N ASP A 141 33.87 0.27 2.50
CA ASP A 141 34.65 1.18 3.36
C ASP A 141 35.50 0.40 4.36
N ALA A 142 34.97 -0.71 4.89
CA ALA A 142 35.69 -1.61 5.77
C ALA A 142 36.58 -2.63 5.03
N ALA A 143 36.61 -2.59 3.69
CA ALA A 143 37.35 -3.51 2.83
C ALA A 143 37.10 -5.00 3.14
N ILE A 144 35.85 -5.36 3.43
CA ILE A 144 35.47 -6.73 3.77
C ILE A 144 35.49 -7.59 2.48
N PRO A 145 36.34 -8.63 2.39
CA PRO A 145 36.46 -9.42 1.17
C PRO A 145 35.23 -10.32 0.96
N LEU A 146 34.59 -10.19 -0.19
CA LEU A 146 33.39 -10.96 -0.56
C LEU A 146 33.61 -12.00 -1.66
N GLN A 147 34.74 -11.96 -2.36
CA GLN A 147 35.03 -12.89 -3.46
C GLN A 147 35.03 -14.35 -2.97
N ASP A 148 34.23 -15.19 -3.62
CA ASP A 148 34.05 -16.62 -3.35
C ASP A 148 33.55 -16.92 -1.91
N ARG A 149 33.00 -15.91 -1.22
CA ARG A 149 32.44 -16.06 0.12
C ARG A 149 30.96 -16.36 0.08
N ARG A 150 30.50 -17.23 0.99
CA ARG A 150 29.08 -17.50 1.17
C ARG A 150 28.49 -16.58 2.23
N VAL A 151 27.63 -15.67 1.78
CA VAL A 151 27.02 -14.63 2.63
C VAL A 151 25.56 -14.98 2.90
N ALA A 152 25.19 -15.16 4.15
CA ALA A 152 23.80 -15.35 4.55
C ALA A 152 23.13 -14.00 4.86
N VAL A 153 21.98 -13.70 4.25
CA VAL A 153 21.23 -12.46 4.46
C VAL A 153 19.89 -12.80 5.10
N GLN A 154 19.71 -12.40 6.37
CA GLN A 154 18.44 -12.56 7.08
C GLN A 154 17.45 -11.50 6.62
N GLU A 155 16.41 -11.93 5.91
CA GLU A 155 15.32 -11.10 5.43
C GLU A 155 14.09 -11.25 6.33
N TYR A 156 13.30 -10.20 6.49
CA TYR A 156 12.03 -10.24 7.23
C TYR A 156 10.92 -9.59 6.40
N GLY A 157 10.03 -10.41 5.84
CA GLY A 157 8.79 -9.96 5.21
C GLY A 157 8.88 -9.37 3.80
N ARG A 158 10.06 -8.97 3.32
CA ARG A 158 10.29 -8.53 1.94
C ARG A 158 11.72 -8.87 1.51
N SER A 159 11.86 -9.44 0.32
CA SER A 159 13.17 -9.67 -0.28
C SER A 159 13.80 -8.35 -0.73
N ASN A 160 15.13 -8.24 -0.65
CA ASN A 160 15.86 -7.08 -1.14
C ASN A 160 16.77 -7.48 -2.32
N PRO A 161 16.23 -7.54 -3.55
CA PRO A 161 16.99 -8.00 -4.70
C PRO A 161 18.19 -7.09 -5.02
N GLU A 162 18.11 -5.79 -4.71
CA GLU A 162 19.22 -4.85 -4.90
C GLU A 162 20.40 -5.15 -3.96
N LEU A 163 20.12 -5.47 -2.70
CA LEU A 163 21.16 -5.90 -1.75
C LEU A 163 21.81 -7.20 -2.20
N VAL A 164 21.00 -8.17 -2.61
CA VAL A 164 21.48 -9.48 -3.09
C VAL A 164 22.34 -9.32 -4.34
N ALA A 165 21.87 -8.56 -5.32
CA ALA A 165 22.62 -8.27 -6.54
C ALA A 165 23.91 -7.49 -6.23
N GLY A 166 23.86 -6.53 -5.31
CA GLY A 166 25.03 -5.77 -4.88
C GLY A 166 26.11 -6.62 -4.20
N LEU A 167 25.72 -7.58 -3.36
CA LEU A 167 26.64 -8.54 -2.75
C LEU A 167 27.21 -9.51 -3.81
N ALA A 168 26.36 -10.03 -4.70
CA ALA A 168 26.77 -10.93 -5.77
C ALA A 168 27.74 -10.26 -6.76
N ALA A 169 27.54 -8.98 -7.07
CA ALA A 169 28.44 -8.19 -7.90
C ALA A 169 29.85 -8.02 -7.28
N ARG A 170 29.99 -8.23 -5.97
CA ARG A 170 31.28 -8.25 -5.24
C ARG A 170 31.86 -9.67 -5.10
N GLY A 171 31.30 -10.65 -5.81
CA GLY A 171 31.77 -12.03 -5.86
C GLY A 171 31.22 -12.95 -4.77
N ALA A 172 30.24 -12.50 -3.97
CA ALA A 172 29.61 -13.33 -2.94
C ALA A 172 28.59 -14.31 -3.53
N SER A 173 28.58 -15.54 -2.99
CA SER A 173 27.44 -16.45 -3.12
C SER A 173 26.42 -16.14 -2.02
N VAL A 174 25.28 -15.55 -2.38
CA VAL A 174 24.29 -15.08 -1.41
C VAL A 174 23.26 -16.16 -1.09
N MET A 175 23.13 -16.50 0.19
CA MET A 175 22.05 -17.33 0.72
C MET A 175 21.02 -16.41 1.41
N GLN A 176 19.81 -16.35 0.87
CA GLN A 176 18.73 -15.59 1.50
C GLN A 176 18.07 -16.44 2.59
N VAL A 177 17.88 -15.85 3.77
CA VAL A 177 17.28 -16.52 4.93
C VAL A 177 15.98 -15.79 5.27
N SER A 178 14.91 -16.27 4.65
CA SER A 178 13.60 -15.65 4.72
C SER A 178 12.82 -16.17 5.94
N VAL A 179 12.83 -15.42 7.04
CA VAL A 179 12.10 -15.80 8.26
C VAL A 179 10.66 -15.31 8.23
N TYR A 180 9.91 -15.82 7.25
CA TYR A 180 8.51 -15.50 7.08
C TYR A 180 7.63 -16.23 8.10
N ARG A 181 6.60 -15.50 8.53
CA ARG A 181 5.36 -16.04 9.08
C ARG A 181 4.31 -16.26 7.98
N TRP A 182 4.53 -15.81 6.74
CA TRP A 182 3.51 -15.68 5.69
C TRP A 182 4.06 -16.09 4.31
N ALA A 183 3.53 -17.14 3.69
CA ALA A 183 3.89 -17.55 2.32
C ALA A 183 2.69 -17.54 1.39
N LEU A 184 2.90 -17.85 0.12
CA LEU A 184 1.81 -18.15 -0.81
C LEU A 184 1.01 -19.35 -0.31
N PRO A 185 -0.32 -19.37 -0.50
CA PRO A 185 -1.13 -20.54 -0.20
C PRO A 185 -0.72 -21.76 -1.02
N GLU A 186 -0.81 -22.95 -0.43
CA GLU A 186 -0.60 -24.24 -1.12
C GLU A 186 -1.44 -24.33 -2.40
N ASP A 187 -2.73 -23.95 -2.31
CA ASP A 187 -3.60 -23.76 -3.46
C ASP A 187 -3.68 -22.29 -3.88
N CYS A 188 -2.86 -21.91 -4.87
CA CYS A 188 -2.94 -20.60 -5.53
C CYS A 188 -4.07 -20.52 -6.58
N GLY A 189 -4.88 -21.57 -6.80
CA GLY A 189 -5.97 -21.60 -7.77
C GLY A 189 -7.00 -20.46 -7.61
N PRO A 190 -7.51 -20.15 -6.40
CA PRO A 190 -8.37 -19.00 -6.17
C PRO A 190 -7.72 -17.67 -6.55
N LEU A 191 -6.44 -17.49 -6.21
CA LEU A 191 -5.69 -16.27 -6.52
C LEU A 191 -5.52 -16.08 -8.03
N ARG A 192 -5.20 -17.15 -8.77
CA ARG A 192 -5.15 -17.13 -10.25
C ARG A 192 -6.48 -16.78 -10.90
N ARG A 193 -7.58 -17.35 -10.39
CA ARG A 193 -8.93 -17.01 -10.87
C ARG A 193 -9.27 -15.55 -10.61
N ALA A 194 -8.89 -15.01 -9.45
CA ALA A 194 -9.07 -13.59 -9.15
C ALA A 194 -8.26 -12.69 -10.09
N ILE A 195 -6.99 -13.01 -10.35
CA ILE A 195 -6.16 -12.30 -11.33
C ILE A 195 -6.85 -12.26 -12.69
N LYS A 196 -7.31 -13.42 -13.18
CA LYS A 196 -8.03 -13.51 -14.45
C LYS A 196 -9.32 -12.68 -14.45
N ALA A 197 -10.12 -12.76 -13.40
CA ALA A 197 -11.36 -12.00 -13.28
C ALA A 197 -11.13 -10.47 -13.26
N ILE A 198 -10.03 -10.01 -12.63
CA ILE A 198 -9.61 -8.60 -12.66
C ILE A 198 -9.21 -8.17 -14.07
N ILE A 199 -8.38 -8.99 -14.76
CA ILE A 199 -7.95 -8.73 -16.14
C ILE A 199 -9.16 -8.65 -17.09
N GLU A 200 -10.12 -9.56 -16.92
CA GLU A 200 -11.35 -9.65 -17.71
C GLU A 200 -12.41 -8.62 -17.30
N ARG A 201 -12.12 -7.72 -16.34
CA ARG A 201 -13.02 -6.66 -15.85
C ARG A 201 -14.36 -7.19 -15.32
N GLN A 202 -14.34 -8.37 -14.72
CA GLN A 202 -15.49 -8.99 -14.05
C GLN A 202 -15.55 -8.62 -12.55
N VAL A 203 -14.60 -7.81 -12.08
CA VAL A 203 -14.46 -7.41 -10.68
C VAL A 203 -14.59 -5.90 -10.56
N ASP A 204 -15.45 -5.46 -9.65
CA ASP A 204 -15.71 -4.04 -9.39
C ASP A 204 -14.78 -3.48 -8.30
N LEU A 205 -14.49 -4.28 -7.28
CA LEU A 205 -13.64 -3.90 -6.15
C LEU A 205 -12.65 -5.01 -5.77
N VAL A 206 -11.47 -4.61 -5.32
CA VAL A 206 -10.47 -5.49 -4.70
C VAL A 206 -10.12 -4.99 -3.31
N PHE A 207 -10.11 -5.88 -2.32
CA PHE A 207 -9.80 -5.58 -0.92
C PHE A 207 -8.48 -6.19 -0.49
N PHE A 208 -7.57 -5.34 -0.03
CA PHE A 208 -6.30 -5.71 0.59
C PHE A 208 -6.35 -5.44 2.09
N THR A 209 -5.98 -6.44 2.89
CA THR A 209 -5.94 -6.41 4.35
C THR A 209 -4.52 -6.48 4.93
N THR A 210 -3.50 -6.70 4.09
CA THR A 210 -2.09 -6.62 4.48
C THR A 210 -1.19 -6.36 3.27
N ALA A 211 -0.04 -5.72 3.49
CA ALA A 211 0.95 -5.42 2.46
C ALA A 211 1.43 -6.68 1.70
N VAL A 212 1.59 -7.81 2.41
CA VAL A 212 2.09 -9.07 1.84
C VAL A 212 1.20 -9.59 0.71
N GLN A 213 -0.12 -9.32 0.76
CA GLN A 213 -1.03 -9.74 -0.31
C GLN A 213 -0.73 -9.06 -1.64
N VAL A 214 -0.22 -7.83 -1.61
CA VAL A 214 0.17 -7.07 -2.80
C VAL A 214 1.36 -7.74 -3.47
N ASP A 215 2.39 -8.05 -2.68
CA ASP A 215 3.59 -8.73 -3.14
C ASP A 215 3.26 -10.09 -3.77
N HIS A 216 2.46 -10.91 -3.07
CA HIS A 216 2.07 -12.24 -3.56
C HIS A 216 1.19 -12.19 -4.81
N LEU A 217 0.26 -11.25 -4.90
CA LEU A 217 -0.59 -11.08 -6.08
C LEU A 217 0.26 -10.76 -7.32
N LEU A 218 1.18 -9.80 -7.20
CA LEU A 218 2.09 -9.42 -8.28
C LEU A 218 3.08 -10.54 -8.61
N GLN A 219 3.61 -11.24 -7.60
CA GLN A 219 4.51 -12.38 -7.80
C GLN A 219 3.86 -13.50 -8.63
N ILE A 220 2.61 -13.85 -8.34
CA ILE A 220 1.88 -14.87 -9.12
C ILE A 220 1.60 -14.37 -10.54
N ALA A 221 1.18 -13.12 -10.70
CA ALA A 221 0.94 -12.55 -12.02
C ALA A 221 2.23 -12.49 -12.87
N ALA A 222 3.37 -12.15 -12.28
CA ALA A 222 4.68 -12.15 -12.93
C ALA A 222 5.08 -13.55 -13.40
N LYS A 223 4.91 -14.57 -12.53
CA LYS A 223 5.18 -15.98 -12.87
C LYS A 223 4.36 -16.48 -14.06
N GLU A 224 3.18 -15.92 -14.28
CA GLU A 224 2.29 -16.29 -15.39
C GLU A 224 2.40 -15.36 -16.60
N GLY A 225 3.29 -14.36 -16.56
CA GLY A 225 3.41 -13.36 -17.64
C GLY A 225 2.20 -12.43 -17.76
N LEU A 226 1.41 -12.31 -16.69
CA LEU A 226 0.17 -11.53 -16.65
C LEU A 226 0.29 -10.23 -15.85
N GLU A 227 1.48 -9.87 -15.38
CA GLU A 227 1.67 -8.72 -14.48
C GLU A 227 1.17 -7.41 -15.11
N GLU A 228 1.56 -7.08 -16.34
CA GLU A 228 1.12 -5.83 -16.97
C GLU A 228 -0.40 -5.81 -17.23
N SER A 229 -0.96 -6.94 -17.64
CA SER A 229 -2.40 -7.12 -17.81
C SER A 229 -3.15 -6.95 -16.48
N LEU A 230 -2.62 -7.48 -15.38
CA LEU A 230 -3.17 -7.31 -14.05
C LEU A 230 -3.11 -5.85 -13.62
N ARG A 231 -1.97 -5.17 -13.81
CA ARG A 231 -1.81 -3.73 -13.52
C ARG A 231 -2.81 -2.89 -14.32
N ALA A 232 -3.06 -3.23 -15.58
CA ALA A 232 -4.10 -2.60 -16.39
C ALA A 232 -5.52 -2.87 -15.84
N GLY A 233 -5.82 -4.10 -15.42
CA GLY A 233 -7.09 -4.44 -14.78
C GLY A 233 -7.32 -3.67 -13.47
N LEU A 234 -6.33 -3.67 -12.57
CA LEU A 234 -6.38 -2.95 -11.29
C LEU A 234 -6.54 -1.43 -11.46
N ARG A 235 -6.01 -0.84 -12.54
CA ARG A 235 -6.24 0.58 -12.87
C ARG A 235 -7.73 0.88 -13.10
N ASP A 236 -8.48 -0.08 -13.61
CA ASP A 236 -9.91 0.05 -13.95
C ASP A 236 -10.84 -0.50 -12.84
N THR A 237 -10.29 -1.19 -11.84
CA THR A 237 -10.99 -1.67 -10.65
C THR A 237 -10.85 -0.67 -9.49
N VAL A 238 -11.82 -0.65 -8.57
CA VAL A 238 -11.68 0.12 -7.32
C VAL A 238 -10.80 -0.64 -6.34
N VAL A 239 -9.68 -0.06 -5.94
CA VAL A 239 -8.72 -0.67 -5.02
C VAL A 239 -8.94 -0.12 -3.62
N ALA A 240 -9.32 -0.99 -2.69
CA ALA A 240 -9.48 -0.64 -1.29
C ALA A 240 -8.41 -1.31 -0.42
N SER A 241 -7.77 -0.49 0.42
CA SER A 241 -6.76 -0.90 1.38
C SER A 241 -7.31 -0.79 2.80
N ILE A 242 -6.99 -1.74 3.68
CA ILE A 242 -7.44 -1.70 5.08
C ILE A 242 -6.82 -0.55 5.87
N GLY A 243 -5.64 -0.04 5.49
CA GLY A 243 -4.98 1.02 6.25
C GLY A 243 -3.59 1.41 5.73
N PRO A 244 -2.93 2.39 6.39
CA PRO A 244 -1.78 3.12 5.83
C PRO A 244 -0.62 2.23 5.36
N THR A 245 -0.21 1.24 6.17
CA THR A 245 0.90 0.34 5.81
C THR A 245 0.62 -0.47 4.55
N CYS A 246 -0.62 -0.96 4.39
CA CYS A 246 -1.01 -1.69 3.19
C CYS A 246 -1.12 -0.74 1.99
N SER A 247 -1.57 0.48 2.21
CA SER A 247 -1.68 1.51 1.17
C SER A 247 -0.31 1.96 0.66
N ASP A 248 0.67 2.10 1.55
CA ASP A 248 2.03 2.45 1.17
C ASP A 248 2.66 1.34 0.34
N ALA A 249 2.46 0.07 0.69
CA ALA A 249 2.91 -1.05 -0.13
C ALA A 249 2.27 -1.06 -1.53
N LEU A 250 0.96 -0.79 -1.63
CA LEU A 250 0.29 -0.63 -2.93
C LEU A 250 0.93 0.50 -3.76
N ARG A 251 1.19 1.66 -3.15
CA ARG A 251 1.81 2.82 -3.82
C ARG A 251 3.25 2.56 -4.25
N GLU A 252 4.05 1.89 -3.43
CA GLU A 252 5.42 1.48 -3.76
C GLU A 252 5.46 0.58 -5.00
N HIS A 253 4.43 -0.25 -5.18
CA HIS A 253 4.24 -1.07 -6.38
C HIS A 253 3.60 -0.31 -7.54
N GLY A 254 3.41 1.01 -7.44
CA GLY A 254 2.80 1.84 -8.49
C GLY A 254 1.29 1.61 -8.67
N LEU A 255 0.62 1.03 -7.68
CA LEU A 255 -0.83 0.84 -7.70
C LEU A 255 -1.53 2.00 -6.99
N VAL A 256 -2.69 2.39 -7.52
CA VAL A 256 -3.50 3.47 -6.96
C VAL A 256 -4.45 2.91 -5.90
N VAL A 257 -4.48 3.54 -4.73
CA VAL A 257 -5.45 3.25 -3.66
C VAL A 257 -6.62 4.23 -3.81
N ASP A 258 -7.81 3.72 -4.09
CA ASP A 258 -9.01 4.54 -4.25
C ASP A 258 -9.75 4.75 -2.92
N LEU A 259 -9.58 3.82 -1.98
CA LEU A 259 -10.30 3.80 -0.72
C LEU A 259 -9.43 3.27 0.42
N GLU A 260 -9.42 4.01 1.52
CA GLU A 260 -8.79 3.64 2.78
C GLU A 260 -9.76 4.05 3.91
N PRO A 261 -10.12 3.16 4.85
CA PRO A 261 -10.97 3.51 5.97
C PRO A 261 -10.19 4.28 7.03
N GLU A 262 -10.88 5.11 7.81
CA GLU A 262 -10.28 5.84 8.95
C GLU A 262 -9.68 4.89 9.99
N TYR A 263 -10.33 3.74 10.23
CA TYR A 263 -9.86 2.73 11.18
C TYR A 263 -9.51 1.42 10.47
N PRO A 264 -8.34 0.82 10.72
CA PRO A 264 -7.86 -0.35 10.00
C PRO A 264 -8.48 -1.65 10.49
N LYS A 265 -9.79 -1.80 10.25
CA LYS A 265 -10.57 -2.99 10.59
C LYS A 265 -11.50 -3.35 9.44
N MET A 266 -11.71 -4.65 9.22
CA MET A 266 -12.51 -5.16 8.09
C MET A 266 -13.92 -4.57 8.02
N GLY A 267 -14.60 -4.40 9.17
CA GLY A 267 -15.93 -3.81 9.21
C GLY A 267 -15.96 -2.37 8.67
N TYR A 268 -14.96 -1.56 9.04
CA TYR A 268 -14.83 -0.18 8.52
C TYR A 268 -14.41 -0.17 7.06
N LEU A 269 -13.52 -1.06 6.63
CA LEU A 269 -13.16 -1.23 5.21
C LEU A 269 -14.41 -1.48 4.35
N VAL A 270 -15.23 -2.46 4.74
CA VAL A 270 -16.45 -2.83 4.02
C VAL A 270 -17.49 -1.71 4.08
N GLN A 271 -17.66 -1.05 5.22
CA GLN A 271 -18.62 0.05 5.38
C GLN A 271 -18.23 1.28 4.55
N THR A 272 -16.96 1.66 4.55
CA THR A 272 -16.44 2.76 3.73
C THR A 272 -16.59 2.41 2.25
N ALA A 273 -16.26 1.18 1.85
CA ALA A 273 -16.52 0.71 0.48
C ALA A 273 -18.00 0.80 0.11
N ALA A 274 -18.90 0.28 0.94
CA ALA A 274 -20.34 0.34 0.73
C ALA A 274 -20.90 1.77 0.56
N ARG A 275 -20.24 2.77 1.14
CA ARG A 275 -20.63 4.19 1.01
C ARG A 275 -20.17 4.81 -0.32
N HIS A 276 -19.02 4.41 -0.85
CA HIS A 276 -18.36 5.10 -1.95
C HIS A 276 -18.22 4.28 -3.24
N ALA A 277 -18.42 2.96 -3.19
CA ALA A 277 -18.13 2.02 -4.26
C ALA A 277 -18.81 2.40 -5.58
N HIS A 278 -20.12 2.64 -5.59
CA HIS A 278 -20.85 2.94 -6.82
C HIS A 278 -20.33 4.19 -7.55
N VAL A 279 -19.97 5.24 -6.81
CA VAL A 279 -19.41 6.47 -7.39
C VAL A 279 -18.02 6.19 -7.97
N LEU A 280 -17.16 5.52 -7.21
CA LEU A 280 -15.80 5.19 -7.63
C LEU A 280 -15.79 4.25 -8.85
N CYS A 281 -16.64 3.22 -8.86
CA CYS A 281 -16.80 2.32 -10.01
C CYS A 281 -17.25 3.10 -11.26
N ARG A 282 -18.19 4.05 -11.12
CA ARG A 282 -18.63 4.90 -12.24
C ARG A 282 -17.49 5.76 -12.78
N ILE A 283 -16.68 6.36 -11.90
CA ILE A 283 -15.50 7.15 -12.30
C ILE A 283 -14.49 6.28 -13.05
N LYS A 284 -14.16 5.11 -12.51
CA LYS A 284 -13.21 4.16 -13.12
C LYS A 284 -13.69 3.68 -14.49
N ARG A 285 -14.95 3.25 -14.61
CA ARG A 285 -15.57 2.84 -15.88
C ARG A 285 -15.55 3.98 -16.91
N ALA A 286 -15.86 5.21 -16.51
CA ALA A 286 -15.79 6.37 -17.41
C ALA A 286 -14.36 6.66 -17.90
N ARG A 287 -13.35 6.53 -17.03
CA ARG A 287 -11.93 6.66 -17.40
C ARG A 287 -11.48 5.55 -18.35
N ALA A 288 -11.86 4.30 -18.08
CA ALA A 288 -11.55 3.16 -18.94
C ALA A 288 -12.14 3.34 -20.35
N VAL A 289 -13.41 3.76 -20.46
CA VAL A 289 -14.04 4.08 -21.75
C VAL A 289 -13.31 5.21 -22.47
N ARG A 290 -12.93 6.28 -21.76
CA ARG A 290 -12.13 7.37 -22.36
C ARG A 290 -10.79 6.89 -22.90
N ARG A 291 -10.06 6.03 -22.17
CA ARG A 291 -8.80 5.43 -22.66
C ARG A 291 -9.00 4.56 -23.90
N ALA A 292 -10.05 3.74 -23.92
CA ALA A 292 -10.36 2.87 -25.05
C ALA A 292 -10.72 3.67 -26.31
N VAL A 293 -11.46 4.78 -26.16
CA VAL A 293 -11.91 5.62 -27.27
C VAL A 293 -10.83 6.57 -27.78
N CYS A 294 -10.01 7.15 -26.90
CA CYS A 294 -8.98 8.12 -27.29
C CYS A 294 -7.64 7.48 -27.72
N GLY A 295 -7.53 6.15 -27.67
CA GLY A 295 -6.29 5.43 -27.89
C GLY A 295 -5.31 5.61 -26.73
N ALA A 296 -4.47 4.59 -26.49
CA ALA A 296 -3.41 4.63 -25.50
C ALA A 296 -2.31 5.64 -25.89
N ARG A 297 -2.59 6.94 -25.71
CA ARG A 297 -1.53 7.86 -25.29
C ARG A 297 -1.30 7.53 -23.82
N GLU A 298 -0.07 7.16 -23.46
CA GLU A 298 0.37 7.08 -22.07
C GLU A 298 -0.27 8.25 -21.33
N GLU A 299 -1.11 7.98 -20.32
CA GLU A 299 -1.64 9.05 -19.49
C GLU A 299 -0.41 9.73 -18.92
N PRO A 300 -0.10 10.96 -19.35
CA PRO A 300 1.04 11.61 -18.79
C PRO A 300 0.62 11.85 -17.33
N GLY A 301 1.51 11.55 -16.37
CA GLY A 301 1.16 11.42 -14.95
C GLY A 301 0.29 12.59 -14.49
N THR A 302 -0.53 12.45 -13.45
CA THR A 302 -1.51 13.48 -13.01
C THR A 302 -0.97 14.93 -13.07
N ALA A 303 0.33 15.12 -12.84
CA ALA A 303 1.08 16.34 -13.12
C ALA A 303 0.92 16.89 -14.56
N THR A 304 1.12 16.10 -15.60
CA THR A 304 1.04 16.53 -17.01
C THR A 304 -0.39 16.76 -17.49
N LEU A 305 -1.39 16.00 -17.00
CA LEU A 305 -2.80 16.30 -17.28
C LEU A 305 -3.23 17.63 -16.65
N LEU A 306 -2.67 17.97 -15.50
CA LEU A 306 -2.86 19.27 -14.85
C LEU A 306 -2.09 20.37 -15.62
N GLU A 307 -0.82 20.13 -15.99
CA GLU A 307 0.01 21.07 -16.76
C GLU A 307 -0.68 21.52 -18.05
N GLU A 308 -1.32 20.58 -18.76
CA GLU A 308 -2.02 20.84 -20.01
C GLU A 308 -3.45 21.40 -19.83
N SER A 309 -3.94 21.55 -18.59
CA SER A 309 -5.29 22.05 -18.34
C SER A 309 -5.46 23.50 -18.82
N PRO A 310 -6.65 23.90 -19.32
CA PRO A 310 -6.93 25.27 -19.72
C PRO A 310 -6.61 26.30 -18.62
N PHE A 311 -6.83 25.93 -17.36
CA PHE A 311 -6.51 26.77 -16.19
C PHE A 311 -5.00 26.99 -16.03
N LEU A 312 -4.17 25.94 -16.01
CA LEU A 312 -2.73 26.12 -15.82
C LEU A 312 -2.05 26.77 -17.03
N LYS A 313 -2.54 26.54 -18.25
CA LYS A 313 -2.14 27.29 -19.44
C LYS A 313 -2.44 28.79 -19.29
N ALA A 314 -3.64 29.14 -18.83
CA ALA A 314 -4.01 30.53 -18.57
C ALA A 314 -3.09 31.17 -17.51
N CYS A 315 -2.76 30.46 -16.42
CA CYS A 315 -1.84 30.96 -15.39
C CYS A 315 -0.42 31.20 -15.91
N ARG A 316 0.01 30.46 -16.93
CA ARG A 316 1.32 30.63 -17.60
C ARG A 316 1.29 31.61 -18.77
N LEU A 317 0.16 32.28 -19.01
CA LEU A 317 -0.05 33.20 -20.14
C LEU A 317 0.10 32.51 -21.51
N GLU A 318 -0.21 31.22 -21.58
CA GLU A 318 -0.19 30.45 -22.82
C GLU A 318 -1.53 30.58 -23.57
N PRO A 319 -1.57 30.32 -24.89
CA PRO A 319 -2.81 30.29 -25.65
C PRO A 319 -3.79 29.24 -25.11
N THR A 320 -5.01 29.67 -24.81
CA THR A 320 -6.11 28.81 -24.33
C THR A 320 -7.24 28.72 -25.36
N PRO A 321 -8.07 27.64 -25.34
CA PRO A 321 -9.20 27.50 -26.27
C PRO A 321 -10.30 28.57 -26.12
N TYR A 322 -10.30 29.29 -24.99
CA TYR A 322 -11.24 30.35 -24.66
C TYR A 322 -10.59 31.38 -23.75
N THR A 323 -11.11 32.61 -23.78
CA THR A 323 -10.65 33.71 -22.91
C THR A 323 -10.90 33.35 -21.45
N PRO A 324 -9.86 33.32 -20.59
CA PRO A 324 -10.05 33.05 -19.18
C PRO A 324 -10.79 34.22 -18.52
N ILE A 325 -11.89 33.90 -17.82
CA ILE A 325 -12.62 34.88 -17.01
C ILE A 325 -12.60 34.42 -15.55
N TRP A 326 -12.48 35.39 -14.65
CA TRP A 326 -12.52 35.15 -13.21
C TRP A 326 -13.80 35.71 -12.60
N ILE A 327 -14.51 34.88 -11.83
CA ILE A 327 -15.76 35.28 -11.19
C ILE A 327 -15.60 35.13 -9.67
N MET A 328 -15.44 36.26 -8.96
CA MET A 328 -15.48 36.29 -7.50
C MET A 328 -16.93 36.31 -7.00
N ARG A 329 -17.61 35.17 -7.10
CA ARG A 329 -18.91 34.96 -6.48
C ARG A 329 -18.83 33.73 -5.57
N GLN A 330 -19.60 33.75 -4.48
CA GLN A 330 -19.72 32.60 -3.58
C GLN A 330 -20.42 31.44 -4.31
N ALA A 331 -19.65 30.67 -5.07
CA ALA A 331 -20.12 29.58 -5.89
C ALA A 331 -20.86 28.56 -5.01
N GLY A 332 -21.99 28.06 -5.50
CA GLY A 332 -22.76 27.04 -4.80
C GLY A 332 -23.74 27.52 -3.73
N ARG A 333 -23.63 28.73 -3.17
CA ARG A 333 -24.55 29.18 -2.09
C ARG A 333 -26.04 29.22 -2.46
N TYR A 334 -26.32 29.42 -3.74
CA TYR A 334 -27.70 29.40 -4.27
C TYR A 334 -28.24 27.97 -4.47
N MET A 335 -27.37 26.97 -4.52
CA MET A 335 -27.73 25.58 -4.82
C MET A 335 -28.43 24.94 -3.63
N LEU A 336 -29.45 24.12 -3.90
CA LEU A 336 -30.24 23.46 -2.86
C LEU A 336 -29.37 22.54 -2.00
N GLU A 337 -28.48 21.79 -2.63
CA GLU A 337 -27.61 20.80 -1.99
C GLU A 337 -26.60 21.46 -1.03
N TYR A 338 -26.06 22.62 -1.43
CA TYR A 338 -25.21 23.42 -0.57
C TYR A 338 -26.00 23.96 0.63
N ARG A 339 -27.23 24.43 0.40
CA ARG A 339 -28.10 24.96 1.46
C ARG A 339 -28.53 23.87 2.44
N GLU A 340 -28.73 22.63 1.99
CA GLU A 340 -29.03 21.48 2.84
C GLU A 340 -27.86 21.09 3.74
N ILE A 341 -26.62 21.16 3.24
CA ILE A 341 -25.40 20.93 4.03
C ILE A 341 -25.21 22.06 5.04
N ARG A 342 -25.32 23.32 4.61
CA ARG A 342 -25.21 24.50 5.47
C ARG A 342 -26.33 24.63 6.50
N GLY A 343 -27.53 24.13 6.21
CA GLY A 343 -28.64 24.12 7.16
C GLY A 343 -28.41 23.22 8.38
N LYS A 344 -27.44 22.31 8.30
CA LYS A 344 -27.11 21.34 9.36
C LYS A 344 -25.84 21.67 10.14
N LEU A 345 -25.04 22.62 9.66
CA LEU A 345 -23.72 22.93 10.19
C LEU A 345 -23.47 24.44 10.22
N SER A 346 -22.95 24.93 11.34
CA SER A 346 -22.39 26.28 11.43
C SER A 346 -21.22 26.46 10.46
N PHE A 347 -20.85 27.72 10.19
CA PHE A 347 -19.72 28.00 9.27
C PHE A 347 -18.41 27.47 9.81
N LEU A 348 -18.18 27.62 11.11
CA LEU A 348 -16.98 27.13 11.77
C LEU A 348 -16.89 25.60 11.71
N GLU A 349 -17.99 24.88 11.97
CA GLU A 349 -18.01 23.41 11.85
C GLU A 349 -17.70 22.94 10.44
N LEU A 350 -18.19 23.64 9.41
CA LEU A 350 -17.85 23.33 8.02
C LEU A 350 -16.35 23.57 7.74
N CYS A 351 -15.77 24.66 8.26
CA CYS A 351 -14.34 24.95 8.10
C CYS A 351 -13.44 23.92 8.81
N HIS A 352 -13.91 23.32 9.90
CA HIS A 352 -13.20 22.24 10.62
C HIS A 352 -13.41 20.86 10.00
N ARG A 353 -14.23 20.75 8.94
CA ARG A 353 -14.52 19.49 8.23
C ARG A 353 -13.98 19.51 6.81
N PRO A 354 -12.72 19.07 6.59
CA PRO A 354 -12.07 19.15 5.29
C PRO A 354 -12.77 18.30 4.22
N ASP A 355 -13.40 17.19 4.61
CA ASP A 355 -14.18 16.31 3.73
C ASP A 355 -15.38 17.06 3.12
N LEU A 356 -16.16 17.76 3.94
CA LEU A 356 -17.31 18.52 3.46
C LEU A 356 -16.90 19.78 2.71
N ALA A 357 -15.89 20.49 3.19
CA ALA A 357 -15.38 21.68 2.53
C ALA A 357 -14.89 21.36 1.10
N ALA A 358 -14.24 20.21 0.91
CA ALA A 358 -13.87 19.72 -0.41
C ALA A 358 -15.11 19.34 -1.24
N GLU A 359 -16.04 18.58 -0.68
CA GLU A 359 -17.25 18.11 -1.38
C GLU A 359 -18.09 19.28 -1.91
N VAL A 360 -18.38 20.29 -1.08
CA VAL A 360 -19.18 21.44 -1.50
C VAL A 360 -18.49 22.26 -2.59
N THR A 361 -17.16 22.39 -2.50
CA THR A 361 -16.35 23.14 -3.48
C THR A 361 -16.32 22.43 -4.82
N VAL A 362 -16.00 21.13 -4.82
CA VAL A 362 -15.91 20.31 -6.04
C VAL A 362 -17.27 20.16 -6.70
N THR A 363 -18.33 19.93 -5.93
CA THR A 363 -19.71 19.79 -6.45
C THR A 363 -20.16 21.07 -7.15
N ALA A 364 -19.90 22.24 -6.55
CA ALA A 364 -20.22 23.52 -7.17
C ALA A 364 -19.45 23.74 -8.48
N ALA A 365 -18.15 23.42 -8.50
CA ALA A 365 -17.31 23.52 -9.69
C ALA A 365 -17.83 22.65 -10.85
N GLN A 366 -18.17 21.40 -10.54
CA GLN A 366 -18.69 20.44 -11.52
C GLN A 366 -20.05 20.87 -12.07
N ARG A 367 -20.95 21.39 -11.22
CA ARG A 367 -22.28 21.84 -11.64
C ARG A 367 -22.25 23.10 -12.49
N LEU A 368 -21.32 24.01 -12.20
CA LEU A 368 -21.11 25.23 -12.98
C LEU A 368 -20.35 24.97 -14.28
N GLY A 369 -19.69 23.81 -14.41
CA GLY A 369 -18.87 23.48 -15.57
C GLY A 369 -17.63 24.36 -15.71
N VAL A 370 -17.08 24.84 -14.59
CA VAL A 370 -15.87 25.67 -14.57
C VAL A 370 -14.60 24.82 -14.49
N ASP A 371 -13.49 25.35 -15.00
CA ASP A 371 -12.20 24.64 -15.06
C ASP A 371 -11.51 24.47 -13.71
N ALA A 372 -11.75 25.37 -12.76
CA ALA A 372 -11.13 25.37 -11.45
C ALA A 372 -12.04 26.01 -10.40
N ALA A 373 -11.80 25.67 -9.14
CA ALA A 373 -12.37 26.34 -7.98
C ALA A 373 -11.25 26.75 -7.03
N ILE A 374 -11.37 27.95 -6.45
CA ILE A 374 -10.48 28.38 -5.38
C ILE A 374 -11.17 28.13 -4.05
N ILE A 375 -10.48 27.39 -3.19
CA ILE A 375 -10.81 27.27 -1.78
C ILE A 375 -9.93 28.25 -1.00
N PHE A 376 -10.55 29.08 -0.16
CA PHE A 376 -9.84 29.97 0.73
C PHE A 376 -10.46 29.90 2.12
N GLY A 377 -9.61 29.99 3.15
CA GLY A 377 -10.06 30.17 4.53
C GLY A 377 -10.50 31.61 4.75
N ASP A 378 -11.55 31.81 5.53
CA ASP A 378 -11.90 33.15 5.99
C ASP A 378 -10.75 33.71 6.84
N ILE A 379 -10.41 34.98 6.63
CA ILE A 379 -9.28 35.63 7.31
C ILE A 379 -9.45 35.61 8.84
N LEU A 380 -10.69 35.56 9.33
CA LEU A 380 -10.97 35.55 10.76
C LEU A 380 -10.72 34.19 11.41
N LEU A 381 -10.56 33.10 10.65
CA LEU A 381 -10.32 31.76 11.22
C LEU A 381 -9.05 31.70 12.10
N VAL A 382 -8.07 32.58 11.85
CA VAL A 382 -6.85 32.70 12.68
C VAL A 382 -7.15 33.15 14.12
N MET A 383 -8.32 33.73 14.39
CA MET A 383 -8.70 34.21 15.72
C MET A 383 -8.94 33.05 16.70
N GLN A 384 -9.45 31.90 16.24
CA GLN A 384 -9.66 30.72 17.08
C GLN A 384 -8.37 30.19 17.73
N PRO A 385 -7.27 29.92 17.00
CA PRO A 385 -6.01 29.50 17.61
C PRO A 385 -5.34 30.60 18.44
N MET A 386 -5.69 31.88 18.24
CA MET A 386 -5.23 33.00 19.08
C MET A 386 -5.99 33.12 20.41
N GLY A 387 -6.98 32.26 20.66
CA GLY A 387 -7.81 32.29 21.88
C GLY A 387 -8.87 33.39 21.88
N ILE A 388 -9.15 34.00 20.74
CA ILE A 388 -10.19 35.02 20.58
C ILE A 388 -11.47 34.31 20.13
N GLY A 389 -12.54 34.45 20.92
CA GLY A 389 -13.84 33.88 20.59
C GLY A 389 -14.35 34.42 19.25
N LEU A 390 -14.65 33.52 18.32
CA LEU A 390 -15.15 33.85 16.99
C LEU A 390 -16.49 33.16 16.78
N GLU A 391 -17.49 33.93 16.35
CA GLU A 391 -18.81 33.44 15.99
C GLU A 391 -19.24 34.09 14.67
N PHE A 392 -19.83 33.28 13.78
CA PHE A 392 -20.39 33.76 12.52
C PHE A 392 -21.90 33.62 12.61
N THR A 393 -22.62 34.74 12.54
CA THR A 393 -24.09 34.81 12.61
C THR A 393 -24.77 34.69 11.24
#